data_AF-A0A3A5YHY1-F1
#
_entry.id   AF-A0A3A5YHY1-F1
#
_cell.length_a   1.000
_cell.length_b   1.000
_cell.length_c   1.000
_cell.angle_alpha   90.00
_cell.angle_beta   90.00
_cell.angle_gamma   90.00
#
_symmetry.space_group_name_H-M   'P 1'
#
loop_
_entity.id
_entity.type
_entity.pdbx_description
1 polymer ?
#
loop_
_entity_poly.entity_id
_entity_poly.type
_entity_poly.pdbx_seq_one_letter_code
_entity_poly.pdbx_strand_id
1 'polypeptide(L)'
;MAEQDIKENEMTSVSSVDYVRGLKGKDSVLIAPGDLLSALFKYRGSINDANIATNTGYYRINSGIQNMPYDGFGILLVFKALDYILQIYSGGSRILVRKASGDNVSWGDWRSVTLT
;
A
#
# COMPACT_ATOMS: atom_id res chain seq x y z
N MET A 1 33.12 -13.09 21.05
CA MET A 1 33.05 -13.95 19.85
C MET A 1 32.53 -13.07 18.73
N ALA A 2 33.26 -12.93 17.63
CA ALA A 2 32.72 -12.24 16.46
C ALA A 2 31.75 -13.20 15.78
N GLU A 3 30.52 -12.74 15.52
CA GLU A 3 29.59 -13.49 14.65
C GLU A 3 30.23 -13.62 13.27
N GLN A 4 30.41 -14.85 12.79
CA GLN A 4 30.85 -15.09 11.42
C GLN A 4 29.64 -14.90 10.50
N ASP A 5 29.77 -13.99 9.53
CA ASP A 5 28.82 -13.87 8.43
C ASP A 5 28.80 -15.17 7.62
N ILE A 6 27.60 -15.62 7.22
CA ILE A 6 27.43 -16.76 6.33
C ILE A 6 27.77 -16.31 4.91
N LYS A 7 28.70 -16.99 4.24
CA LYS A 7 29.00 -16.69 2.83
C LYS A 7 27.87 -17.20 1.94
N GLU A 8 27.42 -16.36 1.02
CA GLU A 8 26.27 -16.68 0.15
C GLU A 8 26.46 -17.96 -0.67
N ASN A 9 27.68 -18.23 -1.13
CA ASN A 9 28.03 -19.45 -1.87
C ASN A 9 27.99 -20.74 -1.02
N GLU A 10 27.85 -20.64 0.29
CA GLU A 10 27.73 -21.76 1.23
C GLU A 10 26.26 -22.02 1.62
N MET A 11 25.31 -21.20 1.15
CA MET A 11 23.88 -21.40 1.40
C MET A 11 23.28 -22.50 0.52
N THR A 12 22.33 -23.26 1.08
CA THR A 12 21.58 -24.27 0.31
C THR A 12 20.57 -23.58 -0.61
N SER A 13 20.62 -23.87 -1.90
CA SER A 13 19.61 -23.42 -2.86
C SER A 13 18.32 -24.20 -2.64
N VAL A 14 17.21 -23.48 -2.43
CA VAL A 14 15.87 -24.04 -2.21
C VAL A 14 14.85 -23.33 -3.10
N SER A 15 13.78 -24.03 -3.49
CA SER A 15 12.71 -23.45 -4.32
C SER A 15 11.71 -22.60 -3.53
N SER A 16 11.70 -22.71 -2.20
CA SER A 16 10.80 -21.99 -1.30
C SER A 16 11.40 -21.90 0.09
N VAL A 17 10.96 -20.89 0.85
CA VAL A 17 11.30 -20.71 2.27
C VAL A 17 10.03 -20.70 3.10
N ASP A 18 10.10 -21.17 4.35
CA ASP A 18 8.97 -21.10 5.27
C ASP A 18 8.72 -19.66 5.75
N TYR A 19 9.78 -18.85 5.81
CA TYR A 19 9.72 -17.46 6.27
C TYR A 19 10.78 -16.58 5.61
N VAL A 20 10.46 -15.29 5.52
CA VAL A 20 11.42 -14.20 5.30
C VAL A 20 11.78 -13.61 6.66
N ARG A 21 13.08 -13.45 6.92
CA ARG A 21 13.58 -12.86 8.16
C ARG A 21 13.79 -11.35 7.98
N GLY A 22 13.17 -10.56 8.85
CA GLY A 22 13.39 -9.11 8.97
C GLY A 22 14.03 -8.76 10.31
N LEU A 23 14.57 -7.54 10.40
CA LEU A 23 15.07 -6.94 11.65
C LEU A 23 14.08 -5.90 12.17
N LYS A 24 13.81 -5.92 13.47
CA LYS A 24 13.03 -4.92 14.21
C LYS A 24 13.89 -4.42 15.37
N GLY A 25 14.68 -3.38 15.12
CA GLY A 25 15.70 -2.95 16.07
C GLY A 25 16.78 -4.02 16.21
N LYS A 26 17.00 -4.53 17.43
CA LYS A 26 17.92 -5.65 17.70
C LYS A 26 17.25 -7.02 17.61
N ASP A 27 15.94 -7.06 17.47
CA ASP A 27 15.18 -8.31 17.42
C ASP A 27 15.00 -8.77 15.98
N SER A 28 14.90 -10.08 15.80
CA SER A 28 14.57 -10.68 14.51
C SER A 28 13.10 -11.08 14.46
N VAL A 29 12.43 -10.75 13.35
CA VAL A 29 11.03 -11.12 13.10
C VAL A 29 10.97 -12.02 11.87
N LEU A 30 10.09 -13.01 11.91
CA LEU A 30 9.82 -13.91 10.78
C LEU A 30 8.47 -13.54 10.18
N ILE A 31 8.41 -13.48 8.85
CA ILE A 31 7.19 -13.19 8.08
C ILE A 31 6.98 -14.34 7.11
N ALA A 32 5.83 -15.00 7.17
CA ALA A 32 5.48 -16.02 6.19
C ALA A 32 5.37 -15.37 4.79
N PRO A 33 5.83 -16.02 3.71
CA PRO A 33 5.75 -15.43 2.37
C PRO A 33 4.35 -14.99 1.97
N GLY A 34 3.30 -15.72 2.40
CA GLY A 34 1.90 -15.37 2.14
C GLY A 34 1.43 -14.06 2.79
N ASP A 35 2.06 -13.66 3.90
CA ASP A 35 1.73 -12.43 4.62
C ASP A 35 2.58 -11.22 4.18
N LEU A 36 3.61 -11.47 3.38
CA LEU A 36 4.60 -10.45 3.02
C LEU A 36 3.98 -9.29 2.26
N LEU A 37 3.12 -9.57 1.28
CA LEU A 37 2.46 -8.50 0.52
C LEU A 37 1.58 -7.62 1.42
N SER A 38 0.84 -8.21 2.35
CA SER A 38 0.03 -7.47 3.33
C SER A 38 0.89 -6.64 4.29
N ALA A 39 2.09 -7.14 4.64
CA ALA A 39 3.05 -6.41 5.45
C ALA A 39 3.68 -5.22 4.70
N LEU A 40 3.79 -5.29 3.38
CA LEU A 40 4.36 -4.23 2.54
C LEU A 40 3.30 -3.22 2.08
N PHE A 41 2.15 -3.70 1.60
CA PHE A 41 1.01 -2.92 1.14
C PHE A 41 -0.08 -2.89 2.22
N LYS A 42 0.18 -2.13 3.28
CA LYS A 42 -0.58 -2.20 4.53
C LYS A 42 -2.00 -1.62 4.43
N TYR A 43 -2.91 -2.22 5.19
CA TYR A 43 -4.15 -1.56 5.60
C TYR A 43 -3.83 -0.36 6.48
N ARG A 44 -4.32 0.82 6.12
CA ARG A 44 -4.07 2.09 6.80
C ARG A 44 -5.24 2.56 7.66
N GLY A 45 -6.35 1.82 7.69
CA GLY A 45 -7.55 2.17 8.45
C GLY A 45 -8.64 2.85 7.60
N SER A 46 -9.58 3.48 8.29
CA SER A 46 -10.59 4.37 7.69
C SER A 46 -10.13 5.82 7.75
N ILE A 47 -10.54 6.62 6.77
CA ILE A 47 -10.28 8.06 6.67
C ILE A 47 -11.59 8.83 6.71
N ASN A 48 -11.52 10.12 7.07
CA ASN A 48 -12.62 11.08 6.97
C ASN A 48 -12.52 11.98 5.71
N ASP A 49 -11.34 12.05 5.10
CA ASP A 49 -11.05 12.80 3.87
C ASP A 49 -10.11 11.98 2.97
N ALA A 50 -10.44 11.87 1.68
CA ALA A 50 -9.58 11.21 0.70
C ALA A 50 -8.25 11.95 0.46
N ASN A 51 -8.18 13.26 0.68
CA ASN A 51 -6.98 14.07 0.44
C ASN A 51 -5.84 13.79 1.43
N ILE A 52 -6.14 13.30 2.64
CA ILE A 52 -5.12 12.93 3.64
C ILE A 52 -4.51 11.54 3.39
N ALA A 53 -5.13 10.74 2.53
CA ALA A 53 -4.66 9.40 2.18
C ALA A 53 -3.50 9.48 1.17
N THR A 54 -2.31 9.79 1.68
CA THR A 54 -1.10 10.02 0.86
C THR A 54 -0.07 8.90 0.95
N ASN A 55 -0.19 7.99 1.92
CA ASN A 55 0.78 6.92 2.13
C ASN A 55 0.40 5.66 1.33
N THR A 56 1.40 5.03 0.71
CA THR A 56 1.21 3.77 -0.02
C THR A 56 0.53 2.71 0.85
N GLY A 57 -0.50 2.06 0.33
CA GLY A 57 -1.32 1.07 1.02
C GLY A 57 -2.78 1.18 0.62
N TYR A 58 -3.67 0.66 1.46
CA TYR A 58 -5.11 0.73 1.20
C TYR A 58 -5.92 1.15 2.43
N TYR A 59 -7.05 1.78 2.15
CA TYR A 59 -7.95 2.33 3.15
C TYR A 59 -9.36 1.79 2.94
N ARG A 60 -10.10 1.65 4.04
CA ARG A 60 -11.53 1.38 4.01
C ARG A 60 -12.27 2.70 3.84
N ILE A 61 -13.20 2.75 2.89
CA ILE A 61 -14.07 3.89 2.66
C ILE A 61 -15.46 3.60 3.20
N ASN A 62 -15.98 4.54 3.98
CA ASN A 62 -17.35 4.57 4.49
C ASN A 62 -18.16 5.63 3.72
N SER A 63 -19.45 5.74 4.00
CA SER A 63 -20.22 6.90 3.56
C SER A 63 -19.78 8.17 4.33
N GLY A 64 -19.91 9.35 3.69
CA GLY A 64 -19.63 10.66 4.28
C GLY A 64 -18.17 11.11 4.21
N ILE A 65 -17.32 10.44 3.44
CA ILE A 65 -15.90 10.81 3.33
C ILE A 65 -15.72 11.99 2.37
N GLN A 66 -15.01 13.02 2.82
CA GLN A 66 -14.72 14.21 2.02
C GLN A 66 -13.80 13.87 0.83
N ASN A 67 -13.92 14.63 -0.27
CA ASN A 67 -13.11 14.50 -1.48
C ASN A 67 -13.14 13.13 -2.16
N MET A 68 -14.14 12.30 -1.85
CA MET A 68 -14.45 11.08 -2.59
C MET A 68 -15.22 11.40 -3.88
N PRO A 69 -15.10 10.56 -4.93
CA PRO A 69 -15.85 10.74 -6.17
C PRO A 69 -17.34 10.43 -6.03
N TYR A 70 -17.70 9.68 -4.98
CA TYR A 70 -19.03 9.19 -4.71
C TYR A 70 -19.18 8.92 -3.22
N ASP A 71 -20.36 9.17 -2.68
CA ASP A 71 -20.71 8.84 -1.30
C ASP A 71 -21.17 7.37 -1.21
N GLY A 72 -20.36 6.53 -0.58
CA GLY A 72 -20.66 5.11 -0.41
C GLY A 72 -19.49 4.31 0.15
N PHE A 73 -19.67 2.99 0.27
CA PHE A 73 -18.65 2.09 0.79
C PHE A 73 -17.70 1.62 -0.31
N GLY A 74 -16.44 1.40 0.04
CA GLY A 74 -15.45 0.88 -0.91
C GLY A 74 -14.04 0.76 -0.36
N ILE A 75 -13.10 0.63 -1.28
CA ILE A 75 -11.67 0.54 -1.00
C ILE A 75 -10.96 1.66 -1.76
N LEU A 76 -10.02 2.31 -1.10
CA LEU A 76 -9.10 3.27 -1.71
C LEU A 76 -7.69 2.70 -1.68
N LEU A 77 -7.13 2.44 -2.85
CA LEU A 77 -5.72 2.09 -3.02
C LEU A 77 -4.92 3.37 -3.25
N VAL A 78 -3.77 3.47 -2.60
CA VAL A 78 -2.87 4.63 -2.70
C VAL A 78 -1.48 4.14 -3.07
N PHE A 79 -0.88 4.77 -4.07
CA PHE A 79 0.51 4.59 -4.46
C PHE A 79 1.20 5.94 -4.42
N LYS A 80 2.26 6.06 -3.62
CA LYS A 80 3.12 7.25 -3.56
C LYS A 80 4.46 6.95 -4.21
N ALA A 81 4.87 7.81 -5.15
CA ALA A 81 6.16 7.81 -5.81
C ALA A 81 6.74 9.22 -5.73
N LEU A 82 7.59 9.48 -4.74
CA LEU A 82 8.09 10.82 -4.41
C LEU A 82 6.91 11.79 -4.22
N ASP A 83 6.83 12.82 -5.05
CA ASP A 83 5.83 13.89 -5.00
C ASP A 83 4.60 13.61 -5.89
N TYR A 84 4.50 12.37 -6.38
CA TYR A 84 3.35 11.88 -7.13
C TYR A 84 2.55 10.89 -6.29
N ILE A 85 1.23 11.07 -6.29
CA ILE A 85 0.31 10.18 -5.60
C ILE A 85 -0.75 9.73 -6.60
N LEU A 86 -0.96 8.42 -6.71
CA LEU A 86 -2.06 7.82 -7.43
C LEU A 86 -3.06 7.26 -6.42
N GLN A 87 -4.32 7.61 -6.60
CA GLN A 87 -5.44 7.03 -5.87
C GLN A 87 -6.35 6.26 -6.82
N ILE A 88 -6.70 5.04 -6.45
CA ILE A 88 -7.66 4.18 -7.15
C ILE A 88 -8.77 3.85 -6.17
N TYR A 89 -9.97 4.35 -6.43
CA TYR A 89 -11.17 4.02 -5.67
C TYR A 89 -11.95 2.92 -6.40
N SER A 90 -12.35 1.91 -5.64
CA SER A 90 -13.29 0.88 -6.06
C SER A 90 -14.45 0.84 -5.09
N GLY A 91 -15.67 1.09 -5.59
CA GLY A 91 -16.89 1.09 -4.78
C GLY A 91 -18.14 1.14 -5.64
N GLY A 92 -19.20 0.48 -5.18
CA GLY A 92 -20.38 0.21 -6.01
C GLY A 92 -20.01 -0.54 -7.28
N SER A 93 -20.44 -0.04 -8.44
CA SER A 93 -20.15 -0.59 -9.77
C SER A 93 -19.04 0.16 -10.53
N ARG A 94 -18.21 0.95 -9.83
CA ARG A 94 -17.29 1.91 -10.45
C ARG A 94 -15.86 1.73 -9.96
N ILE A 95 -14.92 1.95 -10.87
CA ILE A 95 -13.51 2.16 -10.57
C ILE A 95 -13.18 3.58 -11.03
N LEU A 96 -12.68 4.41 -10.12
CA LEU A 96 -12.25 5.77 -10.41
C LEU A 96 -10.81 5.98 -9.98
N VAL A 97 -10.10 6.80 -10.73
CA VAL A 97 -8.71 7.16 -10.45
C VAL A 97 -8.55 8.66 -10.36
N ARG A 98 -7.65 9.11 -9.49
CA ARG A 98 -7.13 10.48 -9.52
C ARG A 98 -5.66 10.49 -9.16
N LYS A 99 -5.01 11.58 -9.50
CA LYS A 99 -3.60 11.80 -9.19
C LYS A 99 -3.41 13.12 -8.46
N ALA A 100 -2.38 13.18 -7.62
CA ALA A 100 -1.81 14.43 -7.15
C ALA A 100 -0.35 14.53 -7.55
N SER A 101 0.12 15.76 -7.73
CA SER A 101 1.52 16.06 -8.05
C SER A 101 1.98 17.34 -7.37
N GLY A 102 3.29 17.40 -7.09
CA GLY A 102 4.01 18.58 -6.60
C GLY A 102 4.16 18.63 -5.08
N ASP A 103 5.07 19.49 -4.62
CA ASP A 103 5.53 19.57 -3.22
C ASP A 103 4.40 19.84 -2.21
N ASN A 104 3.32 20.50 -2.65
CA ASN A 104 2.15 20.84 -1.83
C ASN A 104 0.92 19.96 -2.11
N VAL A 105 1.07 18.82 -2.82
CA VAL A 105 -0.01 17.87 -3.15
C VAL A 105 -1.23 18.56 -3.76
N SER A 106 -1.18 18.86 -5.07
CA SER A 106 -2.34 19.36 -5.80
C SER A 106 -3.14 18.20 -6.38
N TRP A 107 -4.38 18.02 -5.93
CA TRP A 107 -5.27 16.94 -6.39
C TRP A 107 -5.94 17.29 -7.72
N GLY A 108 -5.83 16.39 -8.70
CA GLY A 108 -6.66 16.42 -9.90
C GLY A 108 -8.03 15.77 -9.68
N ASP A 109 -8.93 15.98 -10.64
CA ASP A 109 -10.27 15.38 -10.62
C ASP A 109 -10.24 13.85 -10.66
N TRP A 110 -11.29 13.25 -10.10
CA TRP A 110 -11.59 11.85 -10.29
C TRP A 110 -12.04 11.56 -11.73
N ARG A 111 -11.51 10.47 -12.30
CA ARG A 111 -11.85 9.99 -13.65
C ARG A 111 -12.25 8.53 -13.59
N SER A 112 -13.35 8.16 -14.24
CA SER A 112 -13.80 6.77 -14.30
C SER A 112 -12.91 5.96 -15.24
N VAL A 113 -12.59 4.73 -14.83
CA VAL A 113 -11.96 3.73 -15.70
C VAL A 113 -13.06 2.85 -16.28
N THR A 114 -13.10 2.73 -17.60
CA THR A 114 -14.00 1.81 -18.31
C THR A 114 -13.16 0.70 -18.91
N LEU A 115 -13.49 -0.55 -18.60
CA LEU A 115 -12.87 -1.70 -19.25
C LEU A 115 -13.62 -1.93 -20.56
N THR A 116 -12.92 -1.74 -21.68
CA THR A 116 -13.42 -2.00 -23.04
C THR A 116 -12.86 -3.30 -23.56
#